data_AF-I4FJG5-F1
#
_entry.id   AF-I4FJG5-F1
#
_cell.length_a   1.000
_cell.length_b   1.000
_cell.length_c   1.000
_cell.angle_alpha   90.00
_cell.angle_beta   90.00
_cell.angle_gamma   90.00
#
_symmetry.space_group_name_H-M   'P 1'
#
loop_
_entity.id
_entity.type
_entity.pdbx_description
1 polymer ?
#
loop_
_entity_poly.entity_id
_entity_poly.type
_entity_poly.pdbx_seq_one_letter_code
_entity_poly.pdbx_strand_id
1 'polypeptide(L)'
;MQLAQNLGRLDVSSIDGRNDQGQYSQLFAYGGRSFSIWNVTNGLSQVFDSGDDFEQILAAFSATPLTPSIFNSDGTPSSFDSRSDNRGPEPEGLAVGTVGNRLYTFVGIERAGGFMVYDITNPSHPFFVDYINDWQLGDISPEGLLFIPAADSPNGTPLLIVANEVSRNVAIYSVKPVPEPSAVLGLVTLGLAGYSLKKRGNSQLEHLID
;
A
#
# COMPACT_ATOMS: atom_id res chain seq x y z
N MET A 1 3.12 -29.64 22.45
CA MET A 1 3.73 -29.08 21.22
C MET A 1 3.39 -27.60 21.16
N GLN A 2 4.27 -26.72 21.64
CA GLN A 2 4.09 -25.28 21.43
C GLN A 2 5.44 -24.59 21.62
N LEU A 3 6.31 -24.76 20.63
CA LEU A 3 7.41 -23.83 20.43
C LEU A 3 6.82 -22.59 19.73
N ALA A 4 7.30 -21.39 20.06
CA ALA A 4 6.90 -20.13 19.42
C ALA A 4 7.00 -20.16 17.88
N GLN A 5 7.74 -21.13 17.34
CA GLN A 5 8.06 -21.29 15.92
C GLN A 5 6.99 -22.01 15.09
N ASN A 6 5.95 -22.61 15.69
CA ASN A 6 5.08 -23.53 14.95
C ASN A 6 3.72 -22.97 14.48
N LEU A 7 3.42 -21.69 14.75
CA LEU A 7 2.29 -20.86 14.24
C LEU A 7 2.10 -19.57 15.09
N GLY A 8 3.06 -19.23 15.97
CA GLY A 8 2.94 -18.09 16.88
C GLY A 8 1.77 -18.21 17.86
N ARG A 9 1.25 -17.06 18.29
CA ARG A 9 0.04 -16.94 19.13
C ARG A 9 -1.22 -16.68 18.28
N LEU A 10 -1.25 -17.15 17.03
CA LEU A 10 -2.32 -16.83 16.09
C LEU A 10 -3.69 -17.22 16.65
N ASP A 11 -4.56 -16.23 16.78
CA ASP A 11 -5.95 -16.36 17.18
C ASP A 11 -6.72 -17.04 16.05
N VAL A 12 -7.33 -18.17 16.38
CA VAL A 12 -8.11 -19.00 15.45
C VAL A 12 -9.49 -19.24 16.01
N SER A 13 -10.47 -19.41 15.10
CA SER A 13 -11.85 -19.72 15.46
C SER A 13 -11.93 -20.98 16.32
N SER A 14 -12.68 -20.90 17.42
CA SER A 14 -12.96 -22.04 18.30
C SER A 14 -14.25 -22.79 17.92
N ILE A 15 -14.95 -22.31 16.90
CA ILE A 15 -16.23 -22.85 16.44
C ILE A 15 -16.16 -23.41 15.02
N ASP A 16 -15.21 -22.97 14.21
CA ASP A 16 -14.99 -23.48 12.85
C ASP A 16 -13.92 -24.57 12.80
N GLY A 17 -13.82 -25.25 11.66
CA GLY A 17 -12.75 -26.22 11.37
C GLY A 17 -12.84 -27.54 12.13
N ARG A 18 -13.93 -27.80 12.85
CA ARG A 18 -14.21 -29.09 13.48
C ARG A 18 -14.78 -30.08 12.46
N ASN A 19 -14.28 -31.32 12.50
CA ASN A 19 -14.86 -32.45 11.78
C ASN A 19 -16.10 -33.01 12.52
N ASP A 20 -16.72 -34.04 11.94
CA ASP A 20 -17.90 -34.72 12.52
C ASP A 20 -17.64 -35.37 13.89
N GLN A 21 -16.38 -35.51 14.30
CA GLN A 21 -15.96 -36.03 15.60
C GLN A 21 -15.64 -34.90 16.61
N GLY A 22 -15.87 -33.64 16.25
CA GLY A 22 -15.61 -32.47 17.08
C GLY A 22 -14.14 -32.09 17.21
N GLN A 23 -13.25 -32.68 16.40
CA GLN A 23 -11.81 -32.40 16.39
C GLN A 23 -11.48 -31.36 15.32
N TYR A 24 -10.56 -30.43 15.61
CA TYR A 24 -10.08 -29.48 14.59
C TYR A 24 -9.27 -30.19 13.51
N SER A 25 -9.65 -29.95 12.26
CA SER A 25 -8.98 -30.42 11.04
C SER A 25 -8.45 -29.29 10.17
N GLN A 26 -8.95 -28.07 10.38
CA GLN A 26 -8.52 -26.84 9.73
C GLN A 26 -8.50 -25.70 10.75
N LEU A 27 -7.62 -24.72 10.54
CA LEU A 27 -7.54 -23.50 11.33
C LEU A 27 -8.11 -22.34 10.52
N PHE A 28 -9.00 -21.57 11.14
CA PHE A 28 -9.58 -20.37 10.54
C PHE A 28 -9.13 -19.15 11.33
N ALA A 29 -8.38 -18.25 10.71
CA ALA A 29 -8.06 -16.94 11.24
C ALA A 29 -8.91 -15.89 10.53
N TYR A 30 -9.28 -14.83 11.26
CA TYR A 30 -10.07 -13.73 10.71
C TYR A 30 -9.24 -12.47 10.57
N GLY A 31 -9.57 -11.66 9.58
CA GLY A 31 -8.84 -10.43 9.23
C GLY A 31 -8.36 -10.50 7.78
N GLY A 32 -8.57 -9.41 7.03
CA GLY A 32 -8.00 -9.27 5.70
C GLY A 32 -6.49 -9.06 5.79
N ARG A 33 -5.75 -9.58 4.81
CA ARG A 33 -4.28 -9.42 4.72
C ARG A 33 -3.80 -9.05 3.31
N SER A 34 -4.69 -9.16 2.33
CA SER A 34 -4.40 -8.90 0.93
C SER A 34 -5.59 -8.21 0.27
N PHE A 35 -5.40 -7.80 -0.98
CA PHE A 35 -6.51 -7.63 -1.91
C PHE A 35 -6.36 -8.62 -3.07
N SER A 36 -7.47 -8.99 -3.67
CA SER A 36 -7.49 -9.89 -4.82
C SER A 36 -8.26 -9.27 -5.98
N ILE A 37 -7.84 -9.60 -7.21
CA ILE A 37 -8.57 -9.28 -8.44
C ILE A 37 -9.18 -10.58 -8.97
N TRP A 38 -10.47 -10.54 -9.29
CA TRP A 38 -11.22 -11.69 -9.78
C TRP A 38 -11.75 -11.42 -11.20
N ASN A 39 -11.62 -12.42 -12.08
CA ASN A 39 -12.32 -12.45 -13.35
C ASN A 39 -13.68 -13.10 -13.13
N VAL A 40 -14.74 -12.43 -13.60
CA VAL A 40 -16.14 -12.85 -13.47
C VAL A 40 -16.81 -13.13 -14.82
N THR A 41 -16.08 -13.06 -15.94
CA THR A 41 -16.63 -13.20 -17.29
C THR A 41 -17.13 -14.62 -17.58
N ASN A 42 -16.42 -15.64 -17.12
CA ASN A 42 -16.73 -17.07 -17.38
C ASN A 42 -16.73 -17.88 -16.08
N GLY A 43 -17.46 -17.40 -15.08
CA GLY A 43 -17.38 -17.89 -13.71
C GLY A 43 -16.37 -17.10 -12.89
N LEU A 44 -16.11 -17.53 -11.66
CA LEU A 44 -15.26 -16.84 -10.70
C LEU A 44 -13.86 -17.45 -10.69
N SER A 45 -12.86 -16.70 -11.19
CA SER A 45 -11.46 -17.11 -11.17
C SER A 45 -10.58 -15.99 -10.60
N GLN A 46 -9.74 -16.31 -9.62
CA GLN A 46 -8.77 -15.35 -9.10
C GLN A 46 -7.70 -15.07 -10.16
N VAL A 47 -7.43 -13.80 -10.42
CA VAL A 47 -6.44 -13.32 -11.39
C VAL A 47 -5.16 -12.89 -10.68
N PHE A 48 -5.32 -12.28 -9.51
CA PHE A 48 -4.23 -11.77 -8.68
C PHE A 48 -4.62 -11.83 -7.20
N ASP A 49 -3.62 -12.02 -6.35
CA ASP A 49 -3.67 -11.80 -4.90
C ASP A 49 -2.39 -11.10 -4.49
N SER A 50 -2.49 -10.06 -3.65
CA SER A 50 -1.31 -9.34 -3.17
C SER A 50 -0.51 -10.12 -2.12
N GLY A 51 -0.98 -11.27 -1.66
CA GLY A 51 -0.25 -12.10 -0.70
C GLY A 51 0.07 -11.34 0.58
N ASP A 52 1.34 -11.30 0.95
CA ASP A 52 1.86 -10.62 2.15
C ASP A 52 2.36 -9.19 1.88
N ASP A 53 2.06 -8.61 0.70
CA ASP A 53 2.52 -7.27 0.33
C ASP A 53 2.23 -6.23 1.43
N PHE A 54 1.06 -6.31 2.06
CA PHE A 54 0.63 -5.34 3.07
C PHE A 54 1.54 -5.38 4.30
N GLU A 55 1.83 -6.56 4.82
CA GLU A 55 2.80 -6.75 5.90
C GLU A 55 4.20 -6.26 5.50
N GLN A 56 4.68 -6.59 4.29
CA GLN A 56 6.00 -6.16 3.81
C GLN A 56 6.11 -4.63 3.72
N ILE A 57 5.08 -3.98 3.19
CA ILE A 57 5.00 -2.52 3.07
C ILE A 57 4.96 -1.87 4.45
N LEU A 58 4.13 -2.37 5.37
CA LEU A 58 4.04 -1.85 6.73
C LEU A 58 5.35 -2.04 7.51
N ALA A 59 6.05 -3.15 7.30
CA ALA A 59 7.35 -3.41 7.90
C ALA A 59 8.41 -2.44 7.37
N ALA A 60 8.47 -2.25 6.04
CA ALA A 60 9.38 -1.31 5.40
C ALA A 60 9.10 0.15 5.84
N PHE A 61 7.83 0.54 5.89
CA PHE A 61 7.43 1.84 6.41
C PHE A 61 7.89 2.02 7.84
N SER A 62 7.63 1.05 8.73
CA SER A 62 8.01 1.13 10.15
C SER A 62 9.52 1.14 10.40
N ALA A 63 10.31 0.61 9.46
CA ALA A 63 11.77 0.60 9.53
C ALA A 63 12.42 1.91 9.02
N THR A 64 11.64 2.80 8.40
CA THR A 64 12.15 4.03 7.81
C THR A 64 12.39 5.10 8.89
N PRO A 65 13.54 5.81 8.92
CA PRO A 65 13.70 6.94 9.82
C PRO A 65 12.65 8.02 9.51
N LEU A 66 12.04 8.59 10.56
CA LEU A 66 10.98 9.62 10.52
C LEU A 66 9.54 9.12 10.34
N THR A 67 9.31 7.83 10.16
CA THR A 67 7.98 7.22 10.20
C THR A 67 7.73 6.57 11.57
N PRO A 68 6.46 6.39 11.97
CA PRO A 68 6.10 5.74 13.21
C PRO A 68 6.24 4.22 13.05
N SER A 69 6.59 3.54 14.14
CA SER A 69 6.74 2.08 14.17
C SER A 69 5.37 1.41 14.31
N ILE A 70 4.64 1.23 13.22
CA ILE A 70 3.22 0.84 13.18
C ILE A 70 2.94 -0.51 12.50
N PHE A 71 3.95 -1.33 12.28
CA PHE A 71 3.77 -2.67 11.69
C PHE A 71 2.75 -3.47 12.50
N ASN A 72 1.65 -3.87 11.84
CA ASN A 72 0.52 -4.59 12.43
C ASN A 72 0.16 -4.08 13.83
N SER A 73 0.05 -2.77 13.99
CA SER A 73 -0.31 -2.14 15.26
C SER A 73 -1.79 -1.83 15.36
N ASP A 74 -2.27 -1.64 16.59
CA ASP A 74 -3.60 -1.06 16.87
C ASP A 74 -3.52 0.47 16.90
N GLY A 75 -3.12 1.09 15.78
CA GLY A 75 -3.12 2.56 15.60
C GLY A 75 -2.04 3.36 16.31
N THR A 76 -1.14 2.72 17.05
CA THR A 76 -0.09 3.45 17.80
C THR A 76 1.26 2.75 17.73
N PRO A 77 2.39 3.48 17.88
CA PRO A 77 3.70 2.83 18.01
C PRO A 77 3.82 1.94 19.24
N SER A 78 3.09 2.24 20.32
CA SER A 78 3.07 1.42 21.53
C SER A 78 2.38 0.07 21.35
N SER A 79 1.55 -0.09 20.31
CA SER A 79 0.88 -1.33 19.95
C SER A 79 1.58 -2.06 18.80
N PHE A 80 2.87 -1.77 18.55
CA PHE A 80 3.67 -2.45 17.52
C PHE A 80 3.49 -3.98 17.56
N ASP A 81 3.17 -4.56 16.40
CA ASP A 81 3.01 -5.99 16.18
C ASP A 81 1.96 -6.68 17.07
N SER A 82 1.06 -5.92 17.70
CA SER A 82 -0.02 -6.48 18.53
C SER A 82 -1.15 -7.08 17.70
N ARG A 83 -1.09 -6.97 16.36
CA ARG A 83 -2.13 -7.48 15.45
C ARG A 83 -1.71 -8.65 14.58
N SER A 84 -0.43 -8.99 14.49
CA SER A 84 0.03 -10.10 13.63
C SER A 84 -0.58 -11.44 14.02
N ASP A 85 -0.72 -11.68 15.33
CA ASP A 85 -1.35 -12.87 15.87
C ASP A 85 -2.89 -12.79 15.93
N ASN A 86 -3.52 -11.71 15.44
CA ASN A 86 -4.97 -11.63 15.30
C ASN A 86 -5.39 -11.32 13.85
N ARG A 87 -5.63 -10.06 13.50
CA ARG A 87 -6.24 -9.61 12.24
C ARG A 87 -5.24 -9.05 11.22
N GLY A 88 -3.96 -8.93 11.59
CA GLY A 88 -2.89 -8.51 10.69
C GLY A 88 -2.98 -7.04 10.27
N PRO A 89 -2.77 -6.72 8.98
CA PRO A 89 -2.84 -5.35 8.46
C PRO A 89 -4.23 -4.72 8.47
N GLU A 90 -5.31 -5.52 8.41
CA GLU A 90 -6.69 -5.04 8.39
C GLU A 90 -6.99 -4.03 7.25
N PRO A 91 -6.96 -4.49 5.99
CA PRO A 91 -7.54 -3.72 4.90
C PRO A 91 -9.07 -3.69 5.07
N GLU A 92 -9.66 -2.52 4.91
CA GLU A 92 -11.10 -2.32 5.14
C GLU A 92 -11.76 -1.60 3.95
N GLY A 93 -11.33 -0.37 3.68
CA GLY A 93 -11.85 0.42 2.57
C GLY A 93 -11.17 0.10 1.25
N LEU A 94 -11.94 0.08 0.17
CA LEU A 94 -11.39 -0.06 -1.18
C LEU A 94 -12.11 0.88 -2.15
N ALA A 95 -11.34 1.62 -2.94
CA ALA A 95 -11.82 2.41 -4.05
C ALA A 95 -11.04 2.09 -5.32
N VAL A 96 -11.67 2.21 -6.47
CA VAL A 96 -11.04 2.01 -7.79
C VAL A 96 -11.28 3.25 -8.63
N GLY A 97 -10.26 3.72 -9.33
CA GLY A 97 -10.32 4.97 -10.08
C GLY A 97 -9.41 4.98 -11.30
N THR A 98 -9.84 5.63 -12.38
CA THR A 98 -9.00 5.85 -13.56
C THR A 98 -8.37 7.24 -13.49
N VAL A 99 -7.05 7.31 -13.66
CA VAL A 99 -6.28 8.55 -13.76
C VAL A 99 -5.50 8.51 -15.08
N GLY A 100 -5.88 9.37 -16.02
CA GLY A 100 -5.36 9.29 -17.39
C GLY A 100 -5.80 7.99 -18.06
N ASN A 101 -4.85 7.18 -18.51
CA ASN A 101 -5.07 5.85 -19.11
C ASN A 101 -4.80 4.68 -18.14
N ARG A 102 -4.61 4.98 -16.84
CA ARG A 102 -4.24 4.00 -15.83
C ARG A 102 -5.37 3.78 -14.84
N LEU A 103 -5.60 2.51 -14.49
CA LEU A 103 -6.56 2.10 -13.48
C LEU A 103 -5.82 1.84 -12.17
N TYR A 104 -6.30 2.44 -11.09
CA TYR A 104 -5.72 2.32 -9.75
C TYR A 104 -6.73 1.74 -8.78
N THR A 105 -6.24 0.98 -7.80
CA THR A 105 -6.97 0.68 -6.57
C THR A 105 -6.32 1.38 -5.39
N PHE A 106 -7.15 1.82 -4.46
CA PHE A 106 -6.78 2.44 -3.21
C PHE A 106 -7.33 1.56 -2.09
N VAL A 107 -6.47 1.07 -1.20
CA VAL A 107 -6.84 0.14 -0.13
C VAL A 107 -6.53 0.78 1.22
N GLY A 108 -7.57 1.12 1.98
CA GLY A 108 -7.44 1.67 3.33
C GLY A 108 -6.98 0.61 4.32
N ILE A 109 -6.05 0.97 5.18
CA ILE A 109 -5.49 0.15 6.25
C ILE A 109 -6.00 0.75 7.56
N GLU A 110 -7.01 0.14 8.16
CA GLU A 110 -7.74 0.72 9.29
C GLU A 110 -6.78 0.98 10.46
N ARG A 111 -6.18 -0.08 11.00
CA ARG A 111 -5.44 0.03 12.26
C ARG A 111 -4.09 0.69 12.12
N ALA A 112 -3.20 0.17 11.28
CA ALA A 112 -1.91 0.81 11.04
C ALA A 112 -2.05 2.20 10.39
N GLY A 113 -3.22 2.50 9.81
CA GLY A 113 -3.57 3.79 9.25
C GLY A 113 -3.13 3.96 7.79
N GLY A 114 -3.62 5.02 7.16
CA GLY A 114 -3.28 5.33 5.77
C GLY A 114 -3.89 4.37 4.74
N PHE A 115 -3.44 4.49 3.50
CA PHE A 115 -3.93 3.66 2.41
C PHE A 115 -2.82 3.33 1.41
N MET A 116 -2.92 2.14 0.82
CA MET A 116 -2.02 1.66 -0.21
C MET A 116 -2.58 1.96 -1.58
N VAL A 117 -1.70 2.28 -2.53
CA VAL A 117 -2.04 2.57 -3.92
C VAL A 117 -1.38 1.53 -4.80
N TYR A 118 -2.17 0.88 -5.65
CA TYR A 118 -1.68 -0.04 -6.66
C TYR A 118 -2.17 0.40 -8.03
N ASP A 119 -1.29 0.34 -9.01
CA ASP A 119 -1.70 0.37 -10.41
C ASP A 119 -2.17 -1.03 -10.80
N ILE A 120 -3.41 -1.12 -11.26
CA ILE A 120 -4.08 -2.36 -11.65
C ILE A 120 -4.47 -2.34 -13.14
N THR A 121 -3.84 -1.46 -13.94
CA THR A 121 -4.12 -1.33 -15.38
C THR A 121 -3.93 -2.67 -16.09
N ASN A 122 -2.93 -3.43 -15.68
CA ASN A 122 -2.82 -4.85 -16.02
C ASN A 122 -3.26 -5.69 -14.80
N PRO A 123 -4.47 -6.27 -14.80
CA PRO A 123 -5.01 -6.96 -13.63
C PRO A 123 -4.26 -8.25 -13.27
N SER A 124 -3.47 -8.83 -14.18
CA SER A 124 -2.62 -9.99 -13.87
C SER A 124 -1.23 -9.62 -13.37
N HIS A 125 -0.84 -8.35 -13.51
CA HIS A 125 0.41 -7.81 -12.99
C HIS A 125 0.21 -6.41 -12.38
N PRO A 126 -0.60 -6.29 -11.31
CA PRO A 126 -0.60 -5.07 -10.50
C PRO A 126 0.78 -4.79 -9.94
N PHE A 127 1.07 -3.52 -9.66
CA PHE A 127 2.27 -3.15 -8.92
C PHE A 127 1.97 -2.05 -7.91
N PHE A 128 2.68 -2.12 -6.78
CA PHE A 128 2.62 -1.14 -5.72
C PHE A 128 3.16 0.21 -6.20
N VAL A 129 2.41 1.28 -5.94
CA VAL A 129 2.74 2.66 -6.32
C VAL A 129 3.23 3.43 -5.12
N ASP A 130 2.43 3.46 -4.05
CA ASP A 130 2.76 4.22 -2.84
C ASP A 130 1.93 3.75 -1.63
N TYR A 131 2.42 4.07 -0.44
CA TYR A 131 1.68 3.94 0.82
C TYR A 131 1.66 5.29 1.49
N ILE A 132 0.46 5.87 1.56
CA ILE A 132 0.24 7.22 2.07
C ILE A 132 -0.33 7.09 3.47
N ASN A 133 0.42 7.61 4.46
CA ASN A 133 0.02 7.62 5.85
C ASN A 133 0.37 8.99 6.45
N ASP A 134 -0.66 9.83 6.58
CA ASP A 134 -0.55 11.20 7.09
C ASP A 134 -0.89 11.30 8.58
N TRP A 135 -0.46 10.31 9.38
CA TRP A 135 -0.71 10.31 10.84
C TRP A 135 -0.24 11.60 11.52
N GLN A 136 0.79 12.28 11.01
CA GLN A 136 1.24 13.58 11.55
C GLN A 136 0.20 14.70 11.37
N LEU A 137 -0.68 14.57 10.38
CA LEU A 137 -1.80 15.48 10.15
C LEU A 137 -3.03 15.11 10.99
N GLY A 138 -2.99 13.99 11.71
CA GLY A 138 -4.07 13.52 12.58
C GLY A 138 -5.11 12.65 11.88
N ASP A 139 -4.80 12.09 10.71
CA ASP A 139 -5.66 11.16 10.00
C ASP A 139 -5.45 9.74 10.53
N ILE A 140 -6.50 9.16 11.13
CA ILE A 140 -6.41 7.90 11.88
C ILE A 140 -7.62 7.01 11.57
N SER A 141 -7.36 5.75 11.27
CA SER A 141 -8.40 4.73 11.02
C SER A 141 -9.23 4.99 9.77
N PRO A 142 -8.62 4.93 8.57
CA PRO A 142 -9.37 5.06 7.34
C PRO A 142 -10.28 3.84 7.13
N GLU A 143 -11.58 4.09 7.03
CA GLU A 143 -12.59 3.05 6.76
C GLU A 143 -13.15 3.19 5.33
N GLY A 144 -13.76 4.36 5.05
CA GLY A 144 -14.44 4.62 3.78
C GLY A 144 -13.53 5.33 2.78
N LEU A 145 -13.40 4.78 1.58
CA LEU A 145 -12.69 5.43 0.47
C LEU A 145 -13.63 5.69 -0.71
N LEU A 146 -13.54 6.87 -1.30
CA LEU A 146 -14.28 7.25 -2.51
C LEU A 146 -13.36 7.94 -3.51
N PHE A 147 -13.29 7.40 -4.72
CA PHE A 147 -12.63 8.07 -5.83
C PHE A 147 -13.63 8.92 -6.62
N ILE A 148 -13.27 10.17 -6.91
CA ILE A 148 -14.04 11.10 -7.74
C ILE A 148 -13.21 11.41 -8.99
N PRO A 149 -13.68 11.05 -10.20
CA PRO A 149 -12.95 11.34 -11.43
C PRO A 149 -12.86 12.85 -11.69
N ALA A 150 -11.86 13.26 -12.48
CA ALA A 150 -11.64 14.67 -12.81
C ALA A 150 -12.86 15.39 -13.43
N ALA A 151 -13.68 14.66 -14.19
CA ALA A 151 -14.89 15.20 -14.82
C ALA A 151 -15.97 15.61 -13.81
N ASP A 152 -15.97 14.96 -12.64
CA ASP A 152 -16.97 15.16 -11.58
C ASP A 152 -16.41 15.99 -10.42
N SER A 153 -15.14 16.41 -10.48
CA SER A 153 -14.48 17.14 -9.41
C SER A 153 -14.54 18.66 -9.61
N PRO A 154 -14.62 19.45 -8.52
CA PRO A 154 -14.77 20.90 -8.60
C PRO A 154 -13.53 21.63 -9.15
N ASN A 155 -12.37 20.97 -9.17
CA ASN A 155 -11.10 21.55 -9.61
C ASN A 155 -10.54 20.88 -10.89
N GLY A 156 -11.29 19.98 -11.52
CA GLY A 156 -10.87 19.28 -12.74
C GLY A 156 -9.72 18.29 -12.54
N THR A 157 -9.44 17.89 -11.29
CA THR A 157 -8.43 16.86 -10.96
C THR A 157 -9.08 15.67 -10.28
N PRO A 158 -8.63 14.43 -10.50
CA PRO A 158 -9.19 13.30 -9.78
C PRO A 158 -8.93 13.43 -8.28
N LEU A 159 -9.93 13.09 -7.46
CA LEU A 159 -9.84 13.18 -6.00
C LEU A 159 -10.01 11.79 -5.38
N LEU A 160 -9.34 11.55 -4.26
CA LEU A 160 -9.63 10.47 -3.34
C LEU A 160 -10.11 11.07 -2.02
N ILE A 161 -11.29 10.67 -1.58
CA ILE A 161 -11.87 11.03 -0.30
C ILE A 161 -11.65 9.86 0.65
N VAL A 162 -11.11 10.14 1.84
CA VAL A 162 -10.83 9.14 2.87
C VAL A 162 -11.54 9.56 4.16
N ALA A 163 -12.45 8.71 4.64
CA ALA A 163 -13.15 8.90 5.90
C ALA A 163 -12.37 8.21 7.03
N ASN A 164 -11.93 9.00 8.01
CA ASN A 164 -11.14 8.51 9.14
C ASN A 164 -12.04 8.43 10.39
N GLU A 165 -12.35 7.22 10.83
CA GLU A 165 -13.35 6.95 11.87
C GLU A 165 -12.88 7.41 13.26
N VAL A 166 -11.65 7.05 13.63
CA VAL A 166 -11.10 7.33 14.96
C VAL A 166 -10.83 8.83 15.13
N SER A 167 -10.23 9.48 14.12
CA SER A 167 -9.98 10.92 14.17
C SER A 167 -11.21 11.78 13.84
N ARG A 168 -12.29 11.16 13.32
CA ARG A 168 -13.57 11.81 12.97
C ARG A 168 -13.41 12.95 11.97
N ASN A 169 -12.58 12.73 10.96
CA ASN A 169 -12.33 13.71 9.92
C ASN A 169 -12.47 13.07 8.52
N VAL A 170 -12.43 13.91 7.50
CA VAL A 170 -12.38 13.48 6.10
C VAL A 170 -11.20 14.16 5.43
N ALA A 171 -10.29 13.36 4.89
CA ALA A 171 -9.15 13.83 4.10
C ALA A 171 -9.48 13.78 2.61
N ILE A 172 -8.99 14.77 1.85
CA ILE A 172 -9.18 14.88 0.40
C ILE A 172 -7.83 14.98 -0.27
N TYR A 173 -7.53 13.99 -1.11
CA TYR A 173 -6.28 13.91 -1.86
C TYR A 173 -6.53 14.24 -3.32
N SER A 174 -5.67 15.06 -3.92
CA SER A 174 -5.60 15.19 -5.37
C SER A 174 -4.71 14.10 -5.94
N VAL A 175 -5.26 13.26 -6.81
CA VAL A 175 -4.52 12.15 -7.41
C VAL A 175 -3.90 12.62 -8.73
N LYS A 176 -2.57 12.57 -8.80
CA LYS A 176 -1.82 12.98 -10.00
C LYS A 176 -1.31 11.75 -10.75
N PRO A 177 -1.24 11.81 -12.09
CA PRO A 177 -0.58 10.78 -12.87
C PRO A 177 0.89 10.66 -12.45
N VAL A 178 1.34 9.44 -12.16
CA VAL A 178 2.77 9.14 -12.02
C VAL A 178 3.32 8.90 -13.43
N PRO A 179 4.45 9.52 -13.83
CA PRO A 179 5.09 9.20 -15.09
C PRO A 179 5.44 7.71 -15.14
N GLU A 180 5.24 7.10 -16.30
CA GLU A 180 5.63 5.71 -16.58
C GLU A 180 7.03 5.38 -16.00
N PRO A 181 7.24 4.23 -15.35
CA PRO A 181 8.56 3.86 -14.82
C PRO A 181 9.68 3.98 -15.87
N SER A 182 9.37 3.70 -17.14
CA SER A 182 10.26 3.88 -18.28
C SER A 182 10.58 5.35 -18.59
N ALA A 183 9.62 6.26 -18.41
CA ALA A 183 9.83 7.70 -18.56
C ALA A 183 10.75 8.25 -17.46
N VAL A 184 10.60 7.77 -16.22
CA VAL A 184 11.49 8.14 -15.11
C VAL A 184 12.91 7.61 -15.34
N LEU A 185 13.05 6.34 -15.74
CA LEU A 185 14.35 5.75 -16.04
C LEU A 185 15.04 6.46 -17.22
N GLY A 186 14.26 6.85 -18.25
CA GLY A 186 14.72 7.67 -19.37
C GLY A 186 15.24 9.05 -18.93
N LEU A 187 14.54 9.73 -18.03
CA LEU A 187 14.98 11.00 -17.46
C LEU A 187 16.24 10.87 -16.61
N VAL A 188 16.35 9.81 -15.80
CA VAL A 188 17.54 9.54 -14.97
C VAL A 188 18.76 9.22 -15.84
N THR A 189 18.61 8.38 -16.86
CA THR A 189 19.69 8.04 -17.80
C THR A 189 20.16 9.24 -18.62
N LEU A 190 19.23 10.06 -19.13
CA LEU A 190 19.58 11.32 -19.81
C LEU A 190 20.26 12.32 -18.87
N GLY A 191 19.80 12.44 -17.63
CA GLY A 191 20.41 13.30 -16.61
C GLY A 191 21.85 12.89 -16.27
N LEU A 192 22.12 11.59 -16.10
CA LEU A 192 23.46 11.05 -15.88
C LEU A 192 24.38 11.21 -17.11
N ALA A 193 23.84 11.03 -18.32
CA ALA A 193 24.58 11.27 -19.56
C ALA A 193 24.95 12.76 -19.72
N GLY A 194 24.01 13.68 -19.45
CA GLY A 194 24.26 15.12 -19.45
C GLY A 194 25.29 15.56 -18.41
N TYR A 195 25.27 14.96 -17.22
CA TYR A 195 26.29 15.19 -16.19
C TYR A 195 27.67 14.71 -16.63
N SER A 196 27.77 13.53 -17.26
CA SER A 196 29.03 13.00 -17.79
C SER A 196 29.58 13.83 -18.95
N LEU A 197 28.72 14.40 -19.80
CA LEU A 197 29.13 15.30 -20.88
C LEU A 197 29.63 16.65 -20.34
N LYS A 198 28.99 17.20 -19.30
CA LYS A 198 29.41 18.46 -18.67
C LYS A 198 30.77 18.35 -17.95
N LYS A 199 31.09 17.17 -17.39
CA LYS A 199 32.37 16.91 -16.71
C LYS A 199 33.57 16.82 -17.68
N ARG A 200 33.32 16.58 -18.97
CA ARG A 200 34.37 16.53 -20.02
C ARG A 200 34.73 17.90 -20.63
N GLY A 201 34.06 18.98 -20.22
CA GLY A 201 34.23 20.31 -20.83
C GLY A 201 35.22 21.27 -20.15
N ASN A 202 35.75 20.98 -18.94
CA ASN A 202 36.48 21.97 -18.14
C ASN A 202 37.86 21.50 -17.63
N SER A 203 38.68 20.89 -18.49
CA SER A 203 40.09 20.63 -18.16
C SER A 203 41.03 21.04 -19.30
N GLN A 204 41.08 22.34 -19.58
CA GLN A 204 42.21 22.99 -20.25
C GLN A 204 42.37 24.38 -19.59
N LEU A 205 43.04 24.41 -18.44
CA LEU A 205 43.66 25.64 -17.96
C LEU A 205 45.13 25.54 -18.34
N GLU A 206 45.48 26.30 -19.37
CA GLU A 206 46.81 26.47 -19.92
C GLU A 206 47.76 27.03 -18.85
N HIS A 207 48.94 26.42 -18.80
CA HIS A 207 50.10 26.87 -18.06
C HIS A 207 50.94 27.72 -19.03
N LEU A 208 50.96 29.05 -18.87
CA LEU A 208 51.90 29.95 -19.56
C LEU A 208 52.37 31.06 -18.60
N ILE A 209 53.58 30.84 -18.07
CA ILE A 209 54.77 31.71 -17.85
C ILE A 209 54.56 33.21 -18.20
N ASP A 210 55.01 34.25 -17.46
CA ASP A 210 56.26 34.52 -16.69
C ASP A 210 56.09 34.78 -15.19
#